data_AF-A0A9E0PP15-F1
#
_entry.id   AF-A0A9E0PP15-F1
#
_cell.length_a   1.000
_cell.length_b   1.000
_cell.length_c   1.000
_cell.angle_alpha   90.00
_cell.angle_beta   90.00
_cell.angle_gamma   90.00
#
_symmetry.space_group_name_H-M   'P 1'
#
loop_
_entity.id
_entity.type
_entity.pdbx_description
1 polymer ?
#
loop_
_entity_poly.entity_id
_entity_poly.type
_entity_poly.pdbx_seq_one_letter_code
_entity_poly.pdbx_strand_id
1 'polypeptide(L)'
;MRNLAIELLGGPQDGYSIECLLTPPPYFLLPTPSKNVATIYYFERVCFSAGISRLRYVFSGYQAITAEELQELKGFEQQSNSLRSR
;
A
#
# COMPACT_ATOMS: atom_id res chain seq x y z
N MET A 1 12.69 -1.73 16.97
CA MET A 1 12.21 -1.62 15.56
C MET A 1 11.46 -0.31 15.43
N ARG A 2 11.65 0.45 14.34
CA ARG A 2 10.86 1.67 14.11
C ARG A 2 9.48 1.23 13.61
N ASN A 3 8.43 1.62 14.32
CA ASN A 3 7.05 1.39 13.87
C ASN A 3 6.77 2.37 12.74
N LEU A 4 6.74 1.85 11.51
CA LEU A 4 6.43 2.58 10.28
C LEU A 4 5.06 2.13 9.78
N ALA A 5 4.15 3.09 9.67
CA ALA A 5 2.82 2.85 9.14
C ALA A 5 2.59 3.67 7.87
N ILE A 6 1.87 3.13 6.90
CA ILE A 6 1.39 3.84 5.72
C ILE A 6 -0.04 4.29 6.01
N GLU A 7 -0.34 5.56 5.75
CA GLU A 7 -1.69 6.12 5.78
C GLU A 7 -2.12 6.41 4.34
N LEU A 8 -3.18 5.77 3.87
CA LEU A 8 -3.76 6.00 2.54
C LEU A 8 -4.89 7.02 2.64
N LEU A 9 -4.86 8.04 1.78
CA LEU A 9 -5.84 9.12 1.81
C LEU A 9 -6.55 9.37 0.47
N GLY A 10 -7.84 9.70 0.55
CA GLY A 10 -8.62 10.28 -0.56
C GLY A 10 -8.98 9.30 -1.68
N GLY A 11 -8.82 8.00 -1.44
CA GLY A 11 -9.11 6.94 -2.41
C GLY A 11 -10.00 5.85 -1.83
N PRO A 12 -10.21 4.76 -2.59
CA PRO A 12 -11.07 3.65 -2.15
C PRO A 12 -10.57 2.90 -0.90
N GLN A 13 -9.31 3.13 -0.51
CA GLN A 13 -8.67 2.55 0.67
C GLN A 13 -8.37 3.61 1.74
N ASP A 14 -9.10 4.74 1.71
CA ASP A 14 -8.99 5.80 2.71
C ASP A 14 -9.17 5.25 4.14
N GLY A 15 -8.34 5.73 5.06
CA GLY A 15 -8.36 5.31 6.46
C GLY A 15 -7.72 3.95 6.75
N TYR A 16 -7.24 3.22 5.74
CA TYR A 16 -6.41 2.04 5.97
C TYR A 16 -5.00 2.43 6.41
N SER A 17 -4.51 1.72 7.43
CA SER A 17 -3.13 1.80 7.88
C SER A 17 -2.41 0.48 7.61
N ILE A 18 -1.30 0.53 6.87
CA ILE A 18 -0.51 -0.67 6.54
C ILE A 18 0.81 -0.59 7.32
N GLU A 19 1.09 -1.59 8.14
CA GLU A 19 2.41 -1.72 8.76
C GLU A 19 3.40 -2.20 7.71
N CYS A 20 4.52 -1.50 7.58
CA CYS A 20 5.57 -1.87 6.63
C CYS A 20 6.93 -1.94 7.31
N LEU A 21 7.66 -3.02 7.03
CA LEU A 21 9.02 -3.22 7.52
C LEU A 21 10.01 -2.29 6.82
N LEU A 22 9.70 -1.88 5.59
CA LEU A 22 10.51 -1.00 4.76
C LEU A 22 9.66 0.16 4.23
N THR A 23 10.33 1.26 3.88
CA THR A 23 9.68 2.41 3.23
C THR A 23 9.25 2.00 1.81
N PRO A 24 7.97 2.18 1.43
CA PRO A 24 7.52 1.89 0.07
C PRO A 24 8.17 2.83 -0.94
N PRO A 25 8.11 2.49 -2.24
CA PRO A 25 8.49 3.42 -3.30
C PRO A 25 7.62 4.69 -3.27
N PRO A 26 8.08 5.81 -3.86
CA PRO A 26 7.33 7.07 -3.93
C PRO A 26 5.95 6.96 -4.60
N TYR A 27 5.71 5.86 -5.30
CA TYR A 27 4.46 5.54 -5.97
C TYR A 27 4.23 4.03 -5.90
N PHE A 28 3.00 3.60 -5.65
CA PHE A 28 2.62 2.19 -5.76
C PHE A 28 1.17 2.00 -6.21
N LEU A 29 0.90 0.76 -6.64
CA LEU A 29 -0.41 0.30 -7.08
C LEU A 29 -1.03 -0.62 -6.02
N LEU A 30 -2.33 -0.48 -5.78
CA LEU A 30 -3.10 -1.45 -5.00
C LEU A 30 -4.19 -2.10 -5.87
N PRO A 31 -4.38 -3.42 -5.81
CA PRO A 31 -5.41 -4.10 -6.58
C PRO A 31 -6.81 -3.65 -6.15
N THR A 32 -7.72 -3.55 -7.12
CA THR A 32 -9.15 -3.31 -6.84
C THR A 32 -9.97 -4.59 -7.02
N PRO A 33 -11.22 -4.66 -6.52
CA PRO A 33 -12.14 -5.76 -6.82
C PRO A 33 -12.46 -5.90 -8.31
N SER A 34 -12.37 -4.80 -9.07
CA SER A 34 -12.55 -4.79 -10.51
C SER A 34 -11.40 -5.52 -11.19
N LYS A 35 -11.72 -6.46 -12.09
CA LYS A 35 -10.70 -7.12 -12.91
C LYS A 35 -9.98 -6.06 -13.74
N ASN A 36 -8.65 -6.14 -13.78
CA ASN A 36 -7.79 -5.32 -14.63
C ASN A 36 -7.70 -3.83 -14.25
N VAL A 37 -7.99 -3.47 -13.00
CA VAL A 37 -7.82 -2.08 -12.51
C VAL A 37 -7.12 -2.07 -11.15
N ALA A 38 -6.14 -1.18 -11.00
CA ALA A 38 -5.48 -0.86 -9.74
C ALA A 38 -5.69 0.62 -9.36
N THR A 39 -5.68 0.91 -8.06
CA THR A 39 -5.62 2.27 -7.55
C THR A 39 -4.18 2.72 -7.45
N ILE A 40 -3.98 4.00 -7.74
CA ILE A 40 -2.69 4.66 -7.76
C ILE A 40 -2.54 5.50 -6.49
N TYR A 41 -1.41 5.34 -5.81
CA TYR A 41 -1.04 6.18 -4.67
C TYR A 41 0.36 6.74 -4.83
N TYR A 42 0.54 8.03 -4.51
CA TYR A 42 1.85 8.68 -4.45
C TYR A 42 2.17 9.19 -3.05
N PHE A 43 3.45 9.19 -2.72
CA PHE A 43 3.95 9.69 -1.46
C PHE A 43 3.75 11.21 -1.37
N GLU A 44 3.08 11.66 -0.32
CA GLU A 44 2.92 13.07 -0.02
C GLU A 44 3.96 13.54 0.99
N ARG A 45 3.98 12.92 2.18
CA ARG A 45 4.82 13.38 3.30
C ARG A 45 4.98 12.35 4.41
N VAL A 46 5.95 12.59 5.28
CA VAL A 46 6.08 11.87 6.57
C VAL A 46 5.38 12.67 7.67
N CYS A 47 4.57 12.01 8.47
CA CYS A 47 3.94 12.55 9.67
C CYS A 47 4.50 11.82 10.90
N PHE A 48 4.82 12.58 11.95
CA PHE A 48 5.30 12.01 13.22
C PHE A 48 4.27 12.28 14.31
N SER A 49 3.79 11.24 14.99
CA SER A 49 2.93 11.40 16.15
C SER A 49 3.16 10.28 17.16
N ALA A 50 3.23 10.62 18.45
CA ALA A 50 3.29 9.64 19.54
C ALA A 50 4.36 8.53 19.34
N GLY A 51 5.53 8.88 18.79
CA GLY A 51 6.64 7.93 18.55
C GLY A 51 6.48 7.02 17.33
N ILE A 52 5.41 7.17 16.55
CA ILE A 52 5.19 6.41 15.30
C ILE A 52 5.47 7.32 14.10
N SER A 53 6.22 6.80 13.14
CA SER A 53 6.42 7.47 11.83
C SER A 53 5.35 6.96 10.87
N ARG A 54 4.52 7.87 10.34
CA ARG A 54 3.51 7.56 9.32
C ARG A 54 3.93 8.13 7.98
N LEU A 55 3.92 7.30 6.94
CA LEU A 55 4.11 7.73 5.56
C LEU A 55 2.75 7.93 4.94
N ARG A 56 2.46 9.15 4.53
CA ARG A 56 1.17 9.50 3.94
C ARG A 56 1.24 9.37 2.43
N TYR A 57 0.28 8.64 1.89
CA TYR A 57 0.12 8.42 0.47
C TYR A 57 -1.27 8.87 0.03
N VAL A 58 -1.33 9.62 -1.06
CA VAL A 58 -2.57 10.22 -1.56
C VAL A 58 -2.97 9.54 -2.86
N PHE A 59 -4.25 9.27 -2.98
CA PHE A 59 -4.84 8.70 -4.19
C PHE A 59 -4.66 9.64 -5.39
N SER A 60 -4.18 9.09 -6.51
CA SER A 60 -4.00 9.84 -7.76
C SER A 60 -5.01 9.46 -8.85
N GLY A 61 -5.57 8.24 -8.78
CA GLY A 61 -6.45 7.75 -9.83
C GLY A 61 -6.43 6.22 -9.97
N TYR A 62 -6.92 5.78 -11.12
CA TYR A 62 -6.98 4.36 -11.48
C TYR A 62 -6.08 4.10 -12.68
N GLN A 63 -5.44 2.93 -12.68
CA GLN A 63 -4.65 2.42 -13.79
C GLN A 63 -5.25 1.10 -14.27
N ALA A 64 -5.45 0.98 -15.58
CA ALA A 64 -5.74 -0.30 -16.20
C ALA A 64 -4.48 -1.17 -16.14
N ILE A 65 -4.63 -2.42 -15.72
CA ILE A 65 -3.54 -3.38 -15.54
C ILE A 65 -3.91 -4.70 -16.21
N THR A 66 -2.91 -5.47 -16.65
CA THR A 66 -3.12 -6.80 -17.22
C THR A 66 -3.42 -7.85 -16.14
N ALA A 67 -3.81 -9.05 -16.57
CA ALA A 67 -4.02 -10.16 -15.65
C ALA A 67 -2.70 -10.62 -15.00
N GLU A 68 -1.59 -10.54 -15.73
CA GLU A 68 -0.23 -10.83 -15.25
C GLU A 68 0.20 -9.82 -14.18
N GLU A 69 0.04 -8.52 -14.44
CA GLU A 69 0.34 -7.46 -13.46
C GLU A 69 -0.52 -7.61 -12.19
N LEU A 70 -1.79 -8.02 -12.34
CA LEU A 70 -2.66 -8.31 -11.21
C LEU A 70 -2.18 -9.51 -10.38
N GLN A 71 -1.63 -10.55 -11.02
CA GLN A 71 -1.05 -11.70 -10.32
C GLN A 71 0.21 -11.30 -9.55
N GLU A 72 1.07 -10.47 -10.13
CA GLU A 72 2.26 -9.94 -9.47
C GLU A 72 1.88 -9.12 -8.23
N LEU A 73 0.89 -8.22 -8.34
CA LEU A 73 0.41 -7.42 -7.21
C LEU A 73 -0.20 -8.27 -6.08
N LYS A 74 -0.92 -9.35 -6.41
CA LYS A 74 -1.51 -10.27 -5.41
C LYS A 74 -0.48 -11.22 -4.80
N GLY A 75 0.60 -11.55 -5.51
CA GLY A 75 1.67 -12.43 -5.03
C GLY A 75 2.38 -11.88 -3.79
N PHE A 76 2.41 -10.55 -3.62
CA PHE A 76 2.97 -9.90 -2.43
C PHE A 76 2.13 -10.09 -1.16
N GLU A 77 0.83 -10.35 -1.26
CA GLU A 77 -0.03 -10.59 -0.08
C GLU A 77 0.19 -12.00 0.52
N GLN A 78 0.69 -12.97 -0.25
CA GLN A 78 0.84 -14.35 0.24
C GLN A 78 2.16 -14.60 0.99
N GLN A 79 3.20 -13.79 0.77
CA GLN A 79 4.47 -13.93 1.50
C GLN A 79 4.45 -13.35 2.92
N SER A 80 3.52 -12.44 3.24
CA SER A 80 3.38 -11.86 4.58
C SER A 80 2.68 -12.79 5.59
N ASN A 81 1.87 -13.74 5.11
CA ASN A 81 1.16 -14.72 5.97
C ASN A 81 1.99 -15.98 6.27
N SER A 82 3.01 -16.31 5.48
CA SER A 82 3.89 -17.45 5.78
C SER A 82 4.92 -17.18 6.89
N LEU A 83 5.04 -15.92 7.35
CA LEU A 83 5.97 -15.53 8.43
C LEU A 83 5.30 -15.48 9.82
N ARG A 84 4.00 -15.80 9.93
CA ARG A 84 3.27 -15.91 11.22
C ARG A 84 3.05 -17.34 11.70
N SER A 85 3.56 -18.35 10.98
CA SER A 85 3.47 -19.76 11.37
C SER A 85 4.85 -20.38 11.54
N ARG A 86 5.64 -19.84 12.47
CA ARG A 86 6.71 -20.56 13.17
C ARG A 86 6.81 -20.06 14.59
#